data_AF-A0AAE4V264-F1
#
_entry.id   AF-A0AAE4V264-F1
#
_cell.length_a   1.000
_cell.length_b   1.000
_cell.length_c   1.000
_cell.angle_alpha   90.00
_cell.angle_beta   90.00
_cell.angle_gamma   90.00
#
_symmetry.space_group_name_H-M   'P 1'
#
loop_
_entity.id
_entity.type
_entity.pdbx_description
1 polymer ?
#
loop_
_entity_poly.entity_id
_entity_poly.type
_entity_poly.pdbx_seq_one_letter_code
_entity_poly.pdbx_strand_id
1 'polypeptide(L)'
;MLHLRVICPAEHTDDVLGVLAAEPGATHVVVLRGAAIDPAGDVVQADVAREAANEVIDALEALDIQHTGAITLGPVETVLSTAARKAEKAAPGDPADSVVWEELVSRTREESTLNGTFLAFLTIACLLASVGVVTDSPITIVGAMVVGPEFGPLAALAVALARRKPGLARRSLFALLLGFPFAMAATLVATLVMERIGWMALDSLDAQDQVDYIYKVGPLSLVVAVLAGAAGMLALVSAKSAALVGVFISVTTVPAAGFAVVAVTVGEWRIAALSALQLGINMVGIVVAGVLVLALRLRAGNGADRLLAEARKDRVHQVRRLR
;
A
#
# COMPACT_ATOMS: atom_id res chain seq x y z
N MET A 1 -0.26 -14.23 -12.78
CA MET A 1 0.28 -15.35 -11.96
C MET A 1 1.07 -14.87 -10.73
N LEU A 2 1.04 -15.68 -9.67
CA LEU A 2 1.91 -15.63 -8.49
C LEU A 2 2.63 -16.97 -8.36
N HIS A 3 3.91 -16.95 -7.97
CA HIS A 3 4.65 -18.14 -7.61
C HIS A 3 4.43 -18.43 -6.13
N LEU A 4 3.89 -19.62 -5.83
CA LEU A 4 3.69 -20.15 -4.50
C LEU A 4 4.77 -21.17 -4.19
N ARG A 5 5.45 -21.01 -3.06
CA ARG A 5 6.32 -22.01 -2.46
C ARG A 5 5.83 -22.33 -1.06
N VAL A 6 5.62 -23.61 -0.80
CA VAL A 6 5.18 -24.16 0.47
C VAL A 6 6.28 -25.08 0.99
N ILE A 7 6.66 -24.91 2.25
CA ILE A 7 7.45 -25.88 3.02
C ILE A 7 6.48 -26.52 4.00
N CYS A 8 6.39 -27.84 4.03
CA CYS A 8 5.48 -28.55 4.94
C CYS A 8 6.12 -29.83 5.48
N PRO A 9 5.69 -30.30 6.67
CA PRO A 9 5.98 -31.64 7.14
C PRO A 9 5.56 -32.69 6.09
N ALA A 10 6.33 -33.78 5.97
CA ALA A 10 6.10 -34.81 4.95
C ALA A 10 4.70 -35.46 5.03
N GLU A 11 4.07 -35.45 6.21
CA GLU A 11 2.71 -35.93 6.45
C GLU A 11 1.62 -35.07 5.80
N HIS A 12 1.89 -33.78 5.56
CA HIS A 12 0.94 -32.84 4.93
C HIS A 12 1.17 -32.64 3.44
N THR A 13 2.20 -33.25 2.85
CA THR A 13 2.54 -33.06 1.43
C THR A 13 1.39 -33.44 0.50
N ASP A 14 0.74 -34.58 0.75
CA ASP A 14 -0.37 -35.06 -0.09
C ASP A 14 -1.63 -34.19 0.08
N ASP A 15 -1.86 -33.62 1.28
CA ASP A 15 -2.94 -32.66 1.53
C ASP A 15 -2.70 -31.37 0.75
N VAL A 16 -1.48 -30.82 0.78
CA VAL A 16 -1.08 -29.62 0.02
C VAL A 16 -1.22 -29.84 -1.48
N LEU A 17 -0.78 -31.00 -1.99
CA LEU A 17 -0.98 -31.37 -3.39
C LEU A 17 -2.47 -31.49 -3.74
N GLY A 18 -3.28 -32.02 -2.83
CA GLY A 18 -4.73 -32.10 -2.97
C GLY A 18 -5.40 -30.73 -3.11
N VAL A 19 -4.99 -29.76 -2.30
CA VAL A 19 -5.44 -28.36 -2.38
C VAL A 19 -5.12 -27.77 -3.75
N LEU A 20 -3.87 -27.90 -4.21
CA LEU A 20 -3.43 -27.35 -5.49
C LEU A 20 -4.10 -28.05 -6.69
N ALA A 21 -4.32 -29.35 -6.61
CA ALA A 21 -5.01 -30.11 -7.67
C ALA A 21 -6.50 -29.78 -7.76
N ALA A 22 -7.13 -29.40 -6.64
CA ALA A 22 -8.53 -29.02 -6.58
C ALA A 22 -8.80 -27.60 -7.10
N GLU A 23 -7.77 -26.76 -7.19
CA GLU A 23 -7.87 -25.36 -7.59
C GLU A 23 -7.58 -25.16 -9.08
N PRO A 24 -8.58 -24.83 -9.92
CA PRO A 24 -8.39 -24.63 -11.36
C PRO A 24 -7.40 -23.51 -11.72
N GLY A 25 -7.24 -22.52 -10.83
CA GLY A 25 -6.29 -21.43 -10.97
C GLY A 25 -4.83 -21.80 -10.63
N ALA A 26 -4.55 -23.01 -10.15
CA ALA A 26 -3.20 -23.48 -9.86
C ALA A 26 -2.62 -24.32 -11.02
N THR A 27 -1.33 -24.17 -11.27
CA THR A 27 -0.59 -24.90 -12.31
C THR A 27 0.89 -25.03 -11.94
N HIS A 28 1.68 -25.65 -12.82
CA HIS A 28 3.14 -25.79 -12.64
C HIS A 28 3.54 -26.38 -11.28
N VAL A 29 2.76 -27.35 -10.81
CA VAL A 29 2.98 -27.98 -9.50
C VAL A 29 4.24 -28.85 -9.53
N VAL A 30 5.14 -28.61 -8.59
CA VAL A 30 6.41 -29.33 -8.39
C VAL A 30 6.50 -29.76 -6.93
N VAL A 31 6.96 -30.98 -6.68
CA VAL A 31 7.23 -31.49 -5.33
C VAL A 31 8.68 -31.94 -5.22
N LEU A 32 9.34 -31.54 -4.14
CA LEU A 32 10.70 -31.93 -3.78
C LEU A 32 10.66 -32.55 -2.37
N ARG A 33 10.64 -33.88 -2.32
CA ARG A 33 10.53 -34.61 -1.05
C ARG A 33 11.86 -34.62 -0.29
N GLY A 34 11.81 -34.35 1.02
CA GLY A 34 12.95 -34.31 1.92
C GLY A 34 13.96 -33.19 1.64
N ALA A 35 13.55 -32.17 0.87
CA ALA A 35 14.44 -31.10 0.45
C ALA A 35 14.58 -29.97 1.49
N ALA A 36 13.61 -29.80 2.38
CA ALA A 36 13.64 -28.77 3.42
C ALA A 36 14.33 -29.29 4.69
N ILE A 37 15.23 -28.46 5.24
CA ILE A 37 16.04 -28.80 6.43
C ILE A 37 15.45 -28.14 7.68
N ASP A 38 15.09 -26.86 7.60
CA ASP A 38 14.53 -26.09 8.71
C ASP A 38 13.46 -25.11 8.19
N PRO A 39 12.15 -25.37 8.42
CA PRO A 39 11.62 -26.59 9.05
C PRO A 39 11.85 -27.84 8.18
N ALA A 40 12.07 -29.00 8.82
CA ALA A 40 12.36 -30.24 8.12
C ALA A 40 11.12 -30.79 7.40
N GLY A 41 11.26 -31.16 6.12
CA GLY A 41 10.15 -31.72 5.35
C GLY A 41 10.30 -31.59 3.84
N ASP A 42 9.17 -31.38 3.18
CA ASP A 42 9.05 -31.32 1.72
C ASP A 42 8.86 -29.87 1.25
N VAL A 43 9.21 -29.62 -0.02
CA VAL A 43 8.93 -28.35 -0.68
C VAL A 43 7.94 -28.59 -1.81
N VAL A 44 6.82 -27.88 -1.79
CA VAL A 44 5.82 -27.83 -2.86
C VAL A 44 5.88 -26.46 -3.52
N GLN A 45 5.95 -26.42 -4.84
CA GLN A 45 5.89 -25.18 -5.61
C GLN A 45 4.75 -25.25 -6.62
N ALA A 46 4.13 -24.11 -6.90
CA ALA A 46 3.11 -23.97 -7.94
C ALA A 46 3.03 -22.53 -8.42
N ASP A 47 2.49 -22.33 -9.61
CA ASP A 47 2.08 -21.00 -10.06
C ASP A 47 0.56 -20.90 -9.96
N VAL A 48 0.06 -19.86 -9.29
CA VAL A 48 -1.36 -19.65 -8.97
C VAL A 48 -1.85 -18.34 -9.60
N ALA A 49 -3.04 -18.35 -10.19
CA ALA A 49 -3.72 -17.13 -10.63
C ALA A 49 -3.97 -16.20 -9.42
N ARG A 50 -3.93 -14.86 -9.60
CA ARG A 50 -4.06 -13.93 -8.45
C ARG A 50 -5.43 -14.06 -7.78
N GLU A 51 -6.44 -14.35 -8.59
CA GLU A 51 -7.83 -14.54 -8.24
C GLU A 51 -8.05 -15.76 -7.34
N ALA A 52 -7.30 -16.83 -7.59
CA ALA A 52 -7.36 -18.07 -6.81
C ALA A 52 -6.45 -18.04 -5.56
N ALA A 53 -5.57 -17.04 -5.44
CA ALA A 53 -4.53 -17.05 -4.41
C ALA A 53 -5.10 -17.04 -2.99
N ASN A 54 -6.15 -16.28 -2.71
CA ASN A 54 -6.75 -16.26 -1.36
C ASN A 54 -7.36 -17.61 -0.99
N GLU A 55 -8.08 -18.29 -1.91
CA GLU A 55 -8.66 -19.60 -1.65
C GLU A 55 -7.57 -20.65 -1.36
N VAL A 56 -6.46 -20.62 -2.10
CA VAL A 56 -5.31 -21.49 -1.84
C VAL A 56 -4.66 -21.18 -0.50
N ILE A 57 -4.44 -19.91 -0.17
CA ILE A 57 -3.84 -19.51 1.11
C ILE A 57 -4.73 -19.95 2.27
N ASP A 58 -6.04 -19.67 2.23
CA ASP A 58 -6.98 -20.03 3.29
C ASP A 58 -7.01 -21.56 3.50
N ALA A 59 -6.93 -22.34 2.42
CA ALA A 59 -6.87 -23.80 2.49
C ALA A 59 -5.54 -24.31 3.10
N LEU A 60 -4.41 -23.67 2.78
CA LEU A 60 -3.11 -23.99 3.37
C LEU A 60 -3.04 -23.56 4.85
N GLU A 61 -3.68 -22.44 5.20
CA GLU A 61 -3.78 -21.98 6.58
C GLU A 61 -4.62 -22.93 7.45
N ALA A 62 -5.68 -23.51 6.87
CA ALA A 62 -6.49 -24.53 7.52
C ALA A 62 -5.71 -25.83 7.80
N LEU A 63 -4.61 -26.07 7.09
CA LEU A 63 -3.65 -27.16 7.34
C LEU A 63 -2.53 -26.75 8.32
N ASP A 64 -2.60 -25.56 8.90
CA ASP A 64 -1.62 -25.02 9.87
C ASP A 64 -0.17 -24.88 9.32
N ILE A 65 -0.04 -24.74 8.00
CA ILE A 65 1.27 -24.69 7.33
C ILE A 65 2.06 -23.42 7.67
N GLN A 66 1.38 -22.32 8.00
CA GLN A 66 2.00 -21.07 8.47
C GLN A 66 2.73 -21.20 9.81
N HIS A 67 2.46 -22.25 10.58
CA HIS A 67 3.09 -22.51 11.88
C HIS A 67 4.02 -23.72 11.86
N THR A 68 3.63 -24.79 11.15
CA THR A 68 4.43 -26.01 11.02
C THR A 68 5.46 -25.98 9.89
N GLY A 69 5.34 -25.01 8.99
CA GLY A 69 6.10 -24.92 7.77
C GLY A 69 6.34 -23.48 7.34
N ALA A 70 6.21 -23.21 6.03
CA ALA A 70 6.25 -21.86 5.50
C ALA A 70 5.42 -21.74 4.21
N ILE A 71 4.74 -20.61 4.05
CA ILE A 71 4.05 -20.23 2.80
C ILE A 71 4.73 -18.97 2.27
N THR A 72 5.20 -19.00 1.04
CA THR A 72 5.84 -17.87 0.36
C THR A 72 5.14 -17.62 -0.97
N LEU A 73 4.82 -16.36 -1.24
CA LEU A 73 4.20 -15.92 -2.49
C LEU A 73 5.01 -14.78 -3.11
N GLY A 74 5.23 -14.84 -4.41
CA GLY A 74 5.90 -13.78 -5.17
C GLY A 74 5.23 -13.52 -6.51
N PRO A 75 5.25 -12.29 -7.03
CA PRO A 75 4.76 -12.02 -8.37
C PRO A 75 5.64 -12.71 -9.41
N VAL A 76 5.03 -13.29 -10.44
CA VAL A 76 5.79 -13.77 -11.61
C VAL A 76 5.74 -12.70 -12.69
N GLU A 77 6.90 -12.14 -13.02
CA GLU A 77 7.00 -11.03 -13.98
C GLU A 77 6.61 -11.44 -15.39
N THR A 78 6.95 -12.67 -15.81
CA THR A 78 6.63 -13.18 -17.14
C THR A 78 6.49 -14.70 -17.11
N VAL A 79 5.39 -15.21 -17.68
CA VAL A 79 5.15 -16.65 -17.85
C VAL A 79 4.78 -16.94 -19.30
N LEU A 80 5.56 -17.81 -19.95
CA LEU A 80 5.25 -18.33 -21.29
C LEU A 80 4.75 -19.77 -21.18
N SER A 81 3.47 -19.94 -20.86
CA SER A 81 2.87 -21.27 -20.71
C SER A 81 1.41 -21.29 -21.14
N THR A 82 1.04 -22.32 -21.90
CA THR A 82 -0.37 -22.60 -22.21
C THR A 82 -1.13 -23.06 -20.97
N ALA A 83 -0.47 -23.77 -20.05
CA ALA A 83 -1.07 -24.20 -18.80
C ALA A 83 -1.36 -23.01 -17.87
N ALA A 84 -0.46 -22.02 -17.78
CA ALA A 84 -0.70 -20.80 -17.03
C ALA A 84 -1.85 -19.97 -17.63
N ARG A 85 -1.88 -19.80 -18.96
CA ARG A 85 -3.02 -19.14 -19.63
C ARG A 85 -4.34 -19.85 -19.41
N LYS A 86 -4.34 -21.19 -19.31
CA LYS A 86 -5.53 -21.97 -18.99
C LYS A 86 -5.95 -21.77 -17.54
N ALA A 87 -5.00 -21.74 -16.59
CA ALA A 87 -5.26 -21.50 -15.18
C ALA A 87 -5.84 -20.09 -14.94
N GLU A 88 -5.25 -19.05 -15.53
CA GLU A 88 -5.79 -17.67 -15.45
C GLU A 88 -7.21 -17.57 -16.01
N LYS A 89 -7.51 -18.24 -17.14
CA LYS A 89 -8.88 -18.28 -17.70
C LYS A 89 -9.87 -19.10 -16.88
N ALA A 90 -9.37 -20.07 -16.11
CA ALA A 90 -10.20 -20.94 -15.29
C ALA A 90 -10.49 -20.30 -13.91
N ALA A 91 -9.60 -19.42 -13.46
CA ALA A 91 -9.80 -18.64 -12.25
C ALA A 91 -10.91 -17.59 -12.47
N PRO A 92 -11.86 -17.47 -11.54
CA PRO A 92 -12.98 -16.55 -11.70
C PRO A 92 -12.55 -15.10 -11.37
N GLY A 93 -12.90 -14.15 -12.25
CA GLY A 93 -12.69 -12.72 -12.03
C GLY A 93 -11.66 -12.10 -12.97
N ASP A 94 -11.29 -10.85 -12.68
CA ASP A 94 -10.19 -10.14 -13.36
C ASP A 94 -9.01 -10.04 -12.38
N PRO A 95 -7.77 -10.33 -12.82
CA PRO A 95 -6.61 -10.30 -11.94
C PRO A 95 -6.34 -8.90 -11.38
N ALA A 96 -6.71 -7.84 -12.10
CA ALA A 96 -6.58 -6.46 -11.64
C ALA A 96 -7.55 -6.11 -10.50
N ASP A 97 -8.62 -6.90 -10.35
CA ASP A 97 -9.62 -6.73 -9.31
C ASP A 97 -9.38 -7.59 -8.08
N SER A 98 -8.57 -8.65 -8.21
CA SER A 98 -8.19 -9.54 -7.12
C SER A 98 -7.25 -8.87 -6.12
N VAL A 99 -7.64 -8.88 -4.84
CA VAL A 99 -6.82 -8.38 -3.74
C VAL A 99 -6.21 -9.57 -3.01
N VAL A 100 -4.90 -9.79 -3.18
CA VAL A 100 -4.18 -10.81 -2.42
C VAL A 100 -3.75 -10.20 -1.10
N TRP A 101 -4.45 -10.58 -0.02
CA TRP A 101 -4.40 -9.83 1.24
C TRP A 101 -3.05 -9.89 1.92
N GLU A 102 -2.42 -11.06 1.94
CA GLU A 102 -1.12 -11.20 2.58
C GLU A 102 0.00 -10.50 1.77
N GLU A 103 -0.13 -10.42 0.43
CA GLU A 103 0.75 -9.59 -0.41
C GLU A 103 0.59 -8.09 -0.05
N LEU A 104 -0.65 -7.60 0.02
CA LEU A 104 -0.94 -6.20 0.36
C LEU A 104 -0.46 -5.84 1.78
N VAL A 105 -0.69 -6.71 2.76
CA VAL A 105 -0.24 -6.50 4.15
C VAL A 105 1.28 -6.53 4.24
N SER A 106 1.96 -7.43 3.53
CA SER A 106 3.42 -7.50 3.53
C SER A 106 4.03 -6.24 2.93
N ARG A 107 3.57 -5.83 1.73
CA ARG A 107 4.04 -4.60 1.06
C ARG A 107 3.85 -3.37 1.93
N THR A 108 2.64 -3.16 2.45
CA THR A 108 2.35 -1.99 3.29
C THR A 108 3.09 -2.03 4.63
N ARG A 109 3.37 -3.21 5.19
CA ARG A 109 4.21 -3.35 6.39
C ARG A 109 5.64 -2.90 6.15
N GLU A 110 6.25 -3.25 5.02
CA GLU A 110 7.62 -2.84 4.68
C GLU A 110 7.71 -1.32 4.48
N GLU A 111 6.74 -0.73 3.78
CA GLU A 111 6.69 0.71 3.51
C GLU A 111 6.34 1.56 4.74
N SER A 112 5.66 0.99 5.75
CA SER A 112 5.24 1.71 6.97
C SER A 112 6.25 1.70 8.12
N THR A 113 7.46 1.19 7.88
CA THR A 113 8.48 1.10 8.91
C THR A 113 9.17 2.45 9.13
N LEU A 114 9.11 2.96 10.37
CA LEU A 114 9.96 4.08 10.76
C LEU A 114 11.42 3.62 10.76
N ASN A 115 12.20 4.10 9.80
CA ASN A 115 13.61 3.78 9.65
C ASN A 115 14.40 5.02 9.21
N GLY A 116 15.73 4.94 9.20
CA GLY A 116 16.59 6.08 8.85
C GLY A 116 16.34 6.60 7.42
N THR A 117 16.08 5.71 6.46
CA THR A 117 15.78 6.06 5.07
C THR A 117 14.47 6.83 4.95
N PHE A 118 13.42 6.40 5.65
CA PHE A 118 12.14 7.10 5.73
C PHE A 118 12.30 8.51 6.30
N LEU A 119 13.03 8.66 7.41
CA LEU A 119 13.31 9.96 8.02
C LEU A 119 14.13 10.86 7.09
N ALA A 120 15.13 10.31 6.41
CA ALA A 120 15.95 11.05 5.45
C ALA A 120 15.11 11.55 4.27
N PHE A 121 14.34 10.69 3.62
CA PHE A 121 13.48 11.09 2.50
C PHE A 121 12.43 12.11 2.93
N LEU A 122 11.76 11.91 4.06
CA LEU A 122 10.76 12.85 4.54
C LEU A 122 11.36 14.21 4.90
N THR A 123 12.57 14.24 5.47
CA THR A 123 13.30 15.48 5.76
C THR A 123 13.72 16.20 4.48
N ILE A 124 14.25 15.48 3.49
CA ILE A 124 14.60 16.04 2.17
C ILE A 124 13.34 16.60 1.49
N ALA A 125 12.23 15.87 1.53
CA ALA A 125 10.97 16.30 0.97
C ALA A 125 10.47 17.59 1.66
N CYS A 126 10.54 17.69 2.99
CA CYS A 126 10.18 18.91 3.72
C CYS A 126 11.11 20.08 3.39
N LEU A 127 12.43 19.85 3.25
CA LEU A 127 13.39 20.87 2.82
C LEU A 127 13.08 21.39 1.42
N LEU A 128 12.83 20.49 0.47
CA LEU A 128 12.41 20.85 -0.89
C LEU A 128 11.11 21.65 -0.87
N ALA A 129 10.13 21.25 -0.05
CA ALA A 129 8.90 21.98 0.10
C ALA A 129 9.14 23.39 0.65
N SER A 130 9.95 23.55 1.70
CA SER A 130 10.29 24.87 2.25
C SER A 130 11.00 25.75 1.24
N VAL A 131 11.95 25.21 0.47
CA VAL A 131 12.59 25.95 -0.65
C VAL A 131 11.56 26.33 -1.70
N GLY A 132 10.66 25.42 -2.07
CA GLY A 132 9.60 25.68 -3.05
C GLY A 132 8.63 26.77 -2.61
N VAL A 133 8.30 26.82 -1.31
CA VAL A 133 7.49 27.89 -0.71
C VAL A 133 8.22 29.23 -0.72
N VAL A 134 9.49 29.26 -0.31
CA VAL A 134 10.28 30.51 -0.29
C VAL A 134 10.51 31.06 -1.70
N THR A 135 10.67 30.18 -2.69
CA THR A 135 10.95 30.56 -4.09
C THR A 135 9.71 30.71 -4.98
N ASP A 136 8.50 30.63 -4.41
CA ASP A 136 7.22 30.61 -5.15
C ASP A 136 7.21 29.64 -6.35
N SER A 137 7.80 28.45 -6.19
CA SER A 137 8.02 27.50 -7.28
C SER A 137 7.13 26.25 -7.17
N PRO A 138 6.00 26.19 -7.90
CA PRO A 138 5.15 25.00 -7.97
C PRO A 138 5.91 23.76 -8.43
N ILE A 139 6.92 23.91 -9.30
CA ILE A 139 7.72 22.78 -9.82
C ILE A 139 8.56 22.14 -8.70
N THR A 140 9.20 22.96 -7.86
CA THR A 140 9.97 22.47 -6.70
C THR A 140 9.06 21.75 -5.71
N ILE A 141 7.84 22.25 -5.53
CA ILE A 141 6.83 21.65 -4.65
C ILE A 141 6.38 20.30 -5.17
N VAL A 142 6.13 20.18 -6.47
CA VAL A 142 5.86 18.88 -7.10
C VAL A 142 7.03 17.91 -6.90
N GLY A 143 8.27 18.41 -6.99
CA GLY A 143 9.46 17.63 -6.63
C GLY A 143 9.42 17.11 -5.19
N ALA A 144 9.07 17.98 -4.23
CA ALA A 144 8.92 17.59 -2.82
C ALA A 144 7.83 16.53 -2.62
N MET A 145 6.69 16.67 -3.30
CA MET A 145 5.58 15.70 -3.25
C MET A 145 6.00 14.32 -3.75
N VAL A 146 6.78 14.23 -4.83
CA VAL A 146 7.23 12.94 -5.40
C VAL A 146 8.25 12.23 -4.50
N VAL A 147 9.05 12.98 -3.73
CA VAL A 147 10.07 12.42 -2.83
C VAL A 147 9.47 11.91 -1.51
N GLY A 148 8.30 12.41 -1.12
CA GLY A 148 7.63 12.07 0.14
C GLY A 148 7.34 10.57 0.31
N PRO A 149 7.84 9.91 1.39
CA PRO A 149 7.61 8.50 1.64
C PRO A 149 6.33 8.21 2.47
N GLU A 150 5.50 9.22 2.75
CA GLU A 150 4.40 9.14 3.72
C GLU A 150 3.22 8.27 3.26
N PHE A 151 3.11 8.00 1.95
CA PHE A 151 2.00 7.23 1.42
C PHE A 151 2.02 5.77 1.92
N GLY A 152 3.20 5.16 2.04
CA GLY A 152 3.35 3.81 2.57
C GLY A 152 2.71 3.62 3.96
N PRO A 153 3.09 4.44 4.96
CA PRO A 153 2.41 4.46 6.25
C PRO A 153 0.90 4.76 6.18
N LEU A 154 0.45 5.69 5.33
CA LEU A 154 -0.98 6.01 5.18
C LEU A 154 -1.78 4.83 4.62
N ALA A 155 -1.26 4.17 3.59
CA ALA A 155 -1.85 2.97 3.00
C ALA A 155 -1.88 1.81 4.00
N ALA A 156 -0.78 1.59 4.74
CA ALA A 156 -0.70 0.59 5.80
C ALA A 156 -1.72 0.85 6.91
N LEU A 157 -1.95 2.11 7.28
CA LEU A 157 -2.98 2.48 8.24
C LEU A 157 -4.38 2.16 7.71
N ALA A 158 -4.65 2.46 6.44
CA ALA A 158 -5.92 2.10 5.79
C ALA A 158 -6.15 0.58 5.76
N VAL A 159 -5.13 -0.21 5.38
CA VAL A 159 -5.18 -1.68 5.41
C VAL A 159 -5.41 -2.20 6.82
N ALA A 160 -4.70 -1.65 7.80
CA ALA A 160 -4.82 -2.04 9.20
C ALA A 160 -6.22 -1.77 9.77
N LEU A 161 -6.83 -0.64 9.41
CA LEU A 161 -8.20 -0.31 9.79
C LEU A 161 -9.22 -1.22 9.10
N ALA A 162 -9.07 -1.47 7.79
CA ALA A 162 -9.96 -2.35 7.04
C ALA A 162 -9.92 -3.80 7.55
N ARG A 163 -8.74 -4.30 7.94
CA ARG A 163 -8.53 -5.68 8.42
C ARG A 163 -8.48 -5.83 9.94
N ARG A 164 -8.70 -4.74 10.68
CA ARG A 164 -8.61 -4.72 12.16
C ARG A 164 -7.29 -5.29 12.70
N LYS A 165 -6.14 -4.97 12.07
CA LYS A 165 -4.79 -5.38 12.52
C LYS A 165 -4.15 -4.25 13.37
N PRO A 166 -4.37 -4.19 14.71
CA PRO A 166 -3.97 -3.04 15.54
C PRO A 166 -2.45 -2.82 15.61
N GLY A 167 -1.66 -3.89 15.50
CA GLY A 167 -0.19 -3.79 15.49
C GLY A 167 0.33 -3.00 14.28
N LEU A 168 -0.25 -3.21 13.09
CA LEU A 168 0.10 -2.46 11.88
C LEU A 168 -0.38 -1.00 12.00
N ALA A 169 -1.62 -0.78 12.45
CA ALA A 169 -2.16 0.58 12.65
C ALA A 169 -1.30 1.41 13.60
N ARG A 170 -0.90 0.82 14.73
CA ARG A 170 -0.01 1.46 15.69
C ARG A 170 1.32 1.82 15.04
N ARG A 171 1.97 0.87 14.36
CA ARG A 171 3.26 1.10 13.69
C ARG A 171 3.20 2.24 12.67
N SER A 172 2.19 2.24 11.80
CA SER A 172 1.97 3.27 10.79
C SER A 172 1.70 4.63 11.41
N LEU A 173 0.87 4.69 12.46
CA LEU A 173 0.58 5.92 13.17
C LEU A 173 1.84 6.47 13.86
N PHE A 174 2.65 5.61 14.49
CA PHE A 174 3.94 6.01 15.07
C PHE A 174 4.90 6.56 13.99
N ALA A 175 4.97 5.93 12.82
CA ALA A 175 5.82 6.42 11.73
C ALA A 175 5.40 7.82 11.26
N LEU A 176 4.09 8.08 11.14
CA LEU A 176 3.56 9.38 10.74
C LEU A 176 3.72 10.45 11.84
N LEU A 177 3.31 10.14 13.07
CA LEU A 177 3.33 11.08 14.20
C LEU A 177 4.73 11.40 14.72
N LEU A 178 5.73 10.54 14.49
CA LEU A 178 7.13 10.86 14.79
C LEU A 178 7.87 11.39 13.57
N GLY A 179 7.59 10.84 12.39
CA GLY A 179 8.26 11.21 11.16
C GLY A 179 8.05 12.66 10.75
N PHE A 180 6.79 13.10 10.66
CA PHE A 180 6.49 14.48 10.25
C PHE A 180 7.07 15.50 11.23
N PRO A 181 6.84 15.41 12.56
CA PRO A 181 7.44 16.35 13.51
C PRO A 181 8.96 16.34 13.50
N PHE A 182 9.60 15.17 13.37
CA PHE A 182 11.06 15.09 13.23
C PHE A 182 11.55 15.81 11.98
N ALA A 183 10.96 15.51 10.82
CA ALA A 183 11.32 16.12 9.55
C ALA A 183 11.08 17.64 9.59
N MET A 184 9.92 18.09 10.09
CA MET A 184 9.59 19.50 10.25
C MET A 184 10.56 20.22 11.18
N ALA A 185 10.95 19.61 12.31
CA ALA A 185 11.93 20.19 13.23
C ALA A 185 13.33 20.29 12.59
N ALA A 186 13.76 19.25 11.87
CA ALA A 186 15.03 19.26 11.14
C ALA A 186 15.02 20.34 10.04
N THR A 187 13.93 20.44 9.27
CA THR A 187 13.72 21.48 8.27
C THR A 187 13.71 22.87 8.91
N LEU A 188 13.04 23.05 10.05
CA LEU A 188 13.02 24.32 10.78
C LEU A 188 14.44 24.78 11.15
N VAL A 189 15.24 23.88 11.73
CA VAL A 189 16.63 24.18 12.08
C VAL A 189 17.44 24.54 10.83
N ALA A 190 17.28 23.79 9.74
CA ALA A 190 17.98 24.06 8.49
C ALA A 190 17.58 25.42 7.88
N THR A 191 16.29 25.75 7.86
CA THR A 191 15.78 27.03 7.34
C THR A 191 16.34 28.20 8.15
N LEU A 192 16.35 28.11 9.48
CA LEU A 192 16.95 29.14 10.34
C LEU A 192 18.46 29.30 10.13
N VAL A 193 19.18 28.21 9.87
CA VAL A 193 20.61 28.24 9.55
C VAL A 193 20.84 28.92 8.19
N MET A 194 20.04 28.59 7.17
CA MET A 194 20.14 29.18 5.84
C MET A 194 19.82 30.67 5.84
N GLU A 195 18.84 31.10 6.63
CA GLU A 195 18.52 32.52 6.86
C GLU A 195 19.72 33.24 7.49
N ARG A 196 20.34 32.67 8.54
CA ARG A 196 21.53 33.27 9.18
C ARG A 196 22.74 33.40 8.27
N ILE A 197 22.89 32.49 7.31
CA ILE A 197 23.98 32.53 6.32
C ILE A 197 23.64 33.51 5.16
N GLY A 198 22.41 34.03 5.12
CA GLY A 198 21.95 34.98 4.09
C GLY A 198 21.62 34.31 2.75
N TRP A 199 21.39 32.99 2.73
CA TRP A 199 21.03 32.25 1.51
C TRP A 199 19.53 32.33 1.20
N MET A 200 18.70 32.67 2.18
CA MET A 200 17.26 32.90 2.02
C MET A 200 16.86 34.19 2.73
N ALA A 201 16.16 35.06 2.03
CA ALA A 201 15.43 36.17 2.63
C ALA A 201 13.99 35.69 2.87
N LEU A 202 13.60 35.58 4.15
CA LEU A 202 12.24 35.27 4.54
C LEU A 202 11.44 36.58 4.65
N ASP A 203 11.25 37.26 3.52
CA ASP A 203 10.32 38.37 3.46
C ASP A 203 8.89 37.83 3.50
N SER A 204 7.99 38.55 4.19
CA SER A 204 6.60 38.17 4.52
C SER A 204 5.92 37.25 3.50
N LEU A 205 5.21 36.22 3.99
CA LEU A 205 4.46 35.24 3.18
C LEU A 205 3.31 35.85 2.34
N ASP A 206 2.99 37.14 2.51
CA ASP A 206 1.89 37.86 1.86
C ASP A 206 2.06 38.06 0.33
N ALA A 207 3.21 37.69 -0.26
CA ALA A 207 3.51 37.87 -1.68
C ALA A 207 3.52 36.58 -2.53
N GLN A 208 3.17 35.42 -1.96
CA GLN A 208 3.34 34.10 -2.60
C GLN A 208 2.09 33.63 -3.37
N ASP A 209 1.72 34.34 -4.44
CA ASP A 209 0.48 34.10 -5.19
C ASP A 209 0.39 32.70 -5.84
N GLN A 210 1.51 32.07 -6.20
CA GLN A 210 1.49 30.78 -6.93
C GLN A 210 1.41 29.57 -6.00
N VAL A 211 1.83 29.70 -4.76
CA VAL A 211 1.92 28.58 -3.79
C VAL A 211 0.83 28.65 -2.71
N ASP A 212 0.07 29.75 -2.67
CA ASP A 212 -1.02 30.02 -1.74
C ASP A 212 -2.07 28.91 -1.56
N TYR A 213 -2.33 28.13 -2.60
CA TYR A 213 -3.31 27.05 -2.57
C TYR A 213 -2.96 25.94 -1.56
N ILE A 214 -1.70 25.87 -1.12
CA ILE A 214 -1.19 24.83 -0.23
C ILE A 214 -1.69 25.01 1.22
N TYR A 215 -1.91 26.25 1.66
CA TYR A 215 -2.46 26.55 2.99
C TYR A 215 -3.94 26.97 2.98
N LYS A 216 -4.53 27.19 1.80
CA LYS A 216 -5.98 27.46 1.66
C LYS A 216 -6.76 26.17 1.93
N VAL A 217 -7.05 25.96 3.22
CA VAL A 217 -7.94 24.89 3.67
C VAL A 217 -9.31 25.07 3.04
N GLY A 218 -9.74 24.10 2.23
CA GLY A 218 -11.00 24.21 1.51
C GLY A 218 -11.61 22.85 1.17
N PRO A 219 -12.91 22.80 0.86
CA PRO A 219 -13.59 21.54 0.51
C PRO A 219 -12.94 20.81 -0.67
N LEU A 220 -12.36 21.55 -1.61
CA LEU A 220 -11.68 20.98 -2.77
C LEU A 220 -10.38 20.24 -2.41
N SER A 221 -9.64 20.68 -1.38
CA SER A 221 -8.44 19.96 -0.95
C SER A 221 -8.79 18.60 -0.35
N LEU A 222 -9.90 18.52 0.39
CA LEU A 222 -10.43 17.24 0.88
C LEU A 222 -10.86 16.33 -0.27
N VAL A 223 -11.54 16.86 -1.29
CA VAL A 223 -11.92 16.08 -2.49
C VAL A 223 -10.68 15.50 -3.16
N VAL A 224 -9.63 16.32 -3.35
CA VAL A 224 -8.36 15.87 -3.91
C VAL A 224 -7.71 14.79 -3.05
N ALA A 225 -7.64 14.98 -1.72
CA ALA A 225 -7.08 13.97 -0.81
C ALA A 225 -7.84 12.63 -0.86
N VAL A 226 -9.17 12.68 -0.97
CA VAL A 226 -10.00 11.48 -1.09
C VAL A 226 -9.78 10.78 -2.44
N LEU A 227 -9.75 11.53 -3.54
CA LEU A 227 -9.49 10.97 -4.88
C LEU A 227 -8.09 10.38 -4.98
N ALA A 228 -7.08 11.08 -4.45
CA ALA A 228 -5.70 10.64 -4.40
C ALA A 228 -5.55 9.39 -3.54
N GLY A 229 -6.15 9.36 -2.35
CA GLY A 229 -6.15 8.17 -1.49
C GLY A 229 -6.82 6.98 -2.14
N ALA A 230 -7.94 7.19 -2.83
CA ALA A 230 -8.62 6.14 -3.58
C ALA A 230 -7.75 5.62 -4.74
N ALA A 231 -7.20 6.51 -5.56
CA ALA A 231 -6.34 6.17 -6.68
C ALA A 231 -5.07 5.44 -6.23
N GLY A 232 -4.43 5.90 -5.15
CA GLY A 232 -3.23 5.27 -4.60
C GLY A 232 -3.50 3.89 -4.03
N MET A 233 -4.63 3.70 -3.34
CA MET A 233 -5.01 2.39 -2.83
C MET A 233 -5.42 1.42 -3.94
N LEU A 234 -6.07 1.90 -5.01
CA LEU A 234 -6.30 1.11 -6.21
C LEU A 234 -4.98 0.70 -6.89
N ALA A 235 -4.02 1.62 -6.98
CA ALA A 235 -2.71 1.35 -7.57
C ALA A 235 -1.92 0.29 -6.78
N LEU A 236 -1.94 0.36 -5.44
CA LEU A 236 -1.33 -0.65 -4.56
C LEU A 236 -1.97 -2.03 -4.73
N VAL A 237 -3.30 -2.08 -4.74
CA VAL A 237 -4.06 -3.33 -4.86
C VAL A 237 -3.86 -3.98 -6.22
N SER A 238 -3.85 -3.19 -7.30
CA SER A 238 -3.63 -3.70 -8.66
C SER A 238 -2.15 -3.90 -9.01
N ALA A 239 -1.22 -3.75 -8.04
CA ALA A 239 0.22 -3.87 -8.24
C ALA A 239 0.79 -2.97 -9.36
N LYS A 240 0.18 -1.80 -9.59
CA LYS A 240 0.57 -0.84 -10.63
C LYS A 240 1.37 0.31 -10.02
N SER A 241 2.67 0.08 -9.77
CA SER A 241 3.55 1.05 -9.10
C SER A 241 3.68 2.39 -9.84
N ALA A 242 3.58 2.41 -11.18
CA ALA A 242 3.65 3.65 -11.97
C ALA A 242 2.50 4.63 -11.68
N ALA A 243 1.33 4.14 -11.28
CA ALA A 243 0.18 4.99 -10.96
C ALA A 243 0.35 5.72 -9.62
N LEU A 244 1.21 5.22 -8.72
CA LEU A 244 1.48 5.86 -7.42
C LEU A 244 2.21 7.19 -7.57
N VAL A 245 3.05 7.36 -8.58
CA VAL A 245 3.79 8.60 -8.82
C VAL A 245 2.83 9.77 -9.07
N GLY A 246 1.79 9.57 -9.89
CA GLY A 246 0.77 10.59 -10.15
C GLY A 246 -0.07 10.93 -8.92
N VAL A 247 -0.30 9.95 -8.04
CA VAL A 247 -0.97 10.16 -6.75
C VAL A 247 -0.14 11.03 -5.83
N PHE A 248 1.18 10.80 -5.76
CA PHE A 248 2.07 11.62 -4.92
C PHE A 248 2.04 13.09 -5.32
N ILE A 249 2.06 13.39 -6.62
CA ILE A 249 1.97 14.77 -7.14
C ILE A 249 0.64 15.45 -6.77
N SER A 250 -0.43 14.68 -6.58
CA SER A 250 -1.76 15.25 -6.31
C SER A 250 -2.00 15.62 -4.85
N VAL A 251 -1.16 15.16 -3.91
CA VAL A 251 -1.39 15.35 -2.47
C VAL A 251 -0.47 16.43 -1.91
N THR A 252 -1.04 17.33 -1.11
CA THR A 252 -0.31 18.46 -0.51
C THR A 252 0.19 18.17 0.92
N THR A 253 0.44 16.93 1.31
CA THR A 253 0.91 16.53 2.66
C THR A 253 2.30 17.09 2.98
N VAL A 254 3.33 16.71 2.23
CA VAL A 254 4.69 17.25 2.41
C VAL A 254 4.71 18.77 2.22
N PRO A 255 4.07 19.35 1.18
CA PRO A 255 4.03 20.80 1.04
C PRO A 255 3.36 21.51 2.21
N ALA A 256 2.26 21.00 2.76
CA ALA A 256 1.64 21.57 3.95
C ALA A 256 2.57 21.53 5.16
N ALA A 257 3.34 20.46 5.34
CA ALA A 257 4.36 20.36 6.38
C ALA A 257 5.49 21.41 6.18
N GLY A 258 6.03 21.52 4.97
CA GLY A 258 7.06 22.50 4.63
C GLY A 258 6.57 23.95 4.77
N PHE A 259 5.33 24.23 4.36
CA PHE A 259 4.70 25.53 4.52
C PHE A 259 4.50 25.88 6.00
N ALA A 260 4.07 24.92 6.82
CA ALA A 260 3.94 25.12 8.27
C ALA A 260 5.29 25.48 8.90
N VAL A 261 6.39 24.85 8.48
CA VAL A 261 7.74 25.19 8.94
C VAL A 261 8.12 26.62 8.57
N VAL A 262 7.93 27.02 7.30
CA VAL A 262 8.26 28.38 6.85
C VAL A 262 7.40 29.42 7.58
N ALA A 263 6.11 29.15 7.78
CA ALA A 263 5.22 30.03 8.54
C ALA A 263 5.67 30.22 10.00
N VAL A 264 6.18 29.16 10.65
CA VAL A 264 6.78 29.27 12.00
C VAL A 264 8.04 30.15 11.97
N THR A 265 8.89 30.03 10.94
CA THR A 265 10.11 30.86 10.86
C THR A 265 9.84 32.35 10.74
N VAL A 266 8.78 32.75 10.04
CA VAL A 266 8.40 34.18 9.88
C VAL A 266 7.48 34.70 10.98
N GLY A 267 7.12 33.87 11.97
CA GLY A 267 6.23 34.25 13.07
C GLY A 267 4.73 34.23 12.73
N GLU A 268 4.34 33.68 11.58
CA GLU A 268 2.95 33.56 11.12
C GLU A 268 2.26 32.32 11.71
N TRP A 269 2.06 32.33 13.03
CA TRP A 269 1.50 31.19 13.78
C TRP A 269 0.11 30.74 13.28
N ARG A 270 -0.69 31.67 12.77
CA ARG A 270 -2.02 31.36 12.21
C ARG A 270 -1.89 30.50 10.95
N ILE A 271 -1.00 30.86 10.04
CA ILE A 271 -0.78 30.14 8.79
C ILE A 271 -0.14 28.78 9.10
N ALA A 272 0.81 28.72 10.04
CA ALA A 272 1.37 27.46 10.51
C ALA A 272 0.30 26.48 11.03
N ALA A 273 -0.64 26.98 11.85
CA ALA A 273 -1.74 26.17 12.37
C ALA A 273 -2.69 25.69 11.26
N LEU A 274 -3.02 26.53 10.29
CA LEU A 274 -3.85 26.15 9.14
C LEU A 274 -3.17 25.09 8.26
N SER A 275 -1.87 25.23 8.01
CA SER A 275 -1.09 24.24 7.25
C SER A 275 -0.96 22.90 8.00
N ALA A 276 -0.75 22.92 9.32
CA ALA A 276 -0.77 21.71 10.13
C ALA A 276 -2.16 21.04 10.14
N LEU A 277 -3.24 21.82 10.18
CA LEU A 277 -4.60 21.32 10.04
C LEU A 277 -4.84 20.69 8.67
N GLN A 278 -4.38 21.33 7.59
CA GLN A 278 -4.46 20.79 6.23
C GLN A 278 -3.73 19.45 6.10
N LEU A 279 -2.53 19.33 6.68
CA LEU A 279 -1.78 18.06 6.76
C LEU A 279 -2.64 16.97 7.40
N GLY A 280 -3.23 17.25 8.58
CA GLY A 280 -4.10 16.32 9.28
C GLY A 280 -5.33 15.91 8.45
N ILE A 281 -6.02 16.87 7.83
CA ILE A 281 -7.19 16.62 6.96
C ILE A 281 -6.81 15.75 5.78
N ASN A 282 -5.70 16.04 5.10
CA ASN A 282 -5.21 15.24 3.97
C ASN A 282 -4.93 13.79 4.38
N MET A 283 -4.21 13.61 5.49
CA MET A 283 -3.89 12.27 5.99
C MET A 283 -5.16 11.47 6.33
N VAL A 284 -6.12 12.08 7.02
CA VAL A 284 -7.41 11.45 7.32
C VAL A 284 -8.19 11.13 6.05
N GLY A 285 -8.26 12.08 5.10
CA GLY A 285 -8.95 11.90 3.82
C GLY A 285 -8.40 10.72 3.02
N ILE A 286 -7.06 10.61 2.94
CA ILE A 286 -6.38 9.50 2.25
C ILE A 286 -6.69 8.16 2.92
N VAL A 287 -6.59 8.10 4.25
CA VAL A 287 -6.85 6.87 5.01
C VAL A 287 -8.30 6.44 4.87
N VAL A 288 -9.25 7.37 5.02
CA VAL A 288 -10.69 7.09 4.88
C VAL A 288 -11.00 6.62 3.46
N ALA A 289 -10.48 7.29 2.44
CA ALA A 289 -10.64 6.86 1.06
C ALA A 289 -10.08 5.46 0.81
N GLY A 290 -8.91 5.17 1.37
CA GLY A 290 -8.31 3.85 1.29
C GLY A 290 -9.13 2.75 1.94
N VAL A 291 -9.65 3.01 3.14
CA VAL A 291 -10.56 2.09 3.83
C VAL A 291 -11.82 1.87 3.01
N LEU A 292 -12.39 2.92 2.42
CA LEU A 292 -13.58 2.81 1.56
C LEU A 292 -13.32 1.96 0.31
N VAL A 293 -12.19 2.17 -0.38
CA VAL A 293 -11.80 1.35 -1.53
C VAL A 293 -11.67 -0.12 -1.14
N LEU A 294 -10.99 -0.42 -0.04
CA LEU A 294 -10.85 -1.80 0.44
C LEU A 294 -12.18 -2.40 0.86
N ALA A 295 -13.05 -1.64 1.52
CA ALA A 295 -14.38 -2.09 1.93
C ALA A 295 -15.28 -2.40 0.73
N LEU A 296 -15.21 -1.60 -0.34
CA LEU A 296 -15.93 -1.85 -1.58
C LEU A 296 -15.43 -3.12 -2.29
N ARG A 297 -14.11 -3.33 -2.34
CA ARG A 297 -13.54 -4.56 -2.93
C ARG A 297 -13.85 -5.81 -2.12
N LEU A 298 -13.83 -5.73 -0.78
CA LEU A 298 -14.24 -6.83 0.10
C LEU A 298 -15.71 -7.24 -0.13
N ARG A 299 -16.60 -6.27 -0.35
CA ARG A 299 -18.01 -6.55 -0.65
C ARG A 299 -18.20 -7.16 -2.03
N ALA A 300 -17.41 -6.73 -3.02
CA ALA A 300 -17.46 -7.29 -4.36
C ALA A 300 -17.00 -8.76 -4.39
N GLY A 301 -15.93 -9.11 -3.67
CA GLY A 301 -15.45 -10.50 -3.54
C GLY A 301 -16.50 -11.44 -2.94
N ASN A 302 -17.06 -11.09 -1.77
CA ASN A 302 -18.09 -11.91 -1.12
C ASN A 302 -19.38 -12.11 -1.96
N GLY A 303 -19.69 -11.16 -2.85
CA GLY A 303 -20.83 -11.26 -3.77
C GLY A 303 -20.54 -12.19 -4.95
N ALA A 304 -19.33 -12.12 -5.50
CA ALA A 304 -18.85 -13.02 -6.54
C ALA A 304 -18.74 -14.46 -6.01
N ASP A 305 -18.14 -14.66 -4.83
CA ASP A 305 -17.95 -15.98 -4.22
C ASP A 305 -19.28 -16.69 -3.93
N ARG A 306 -20.33 -15.94 -3.55
CA ARG A 306 -21.69 -16.49 -3.36
C ARG A 306 -22.31 -16.96 -4.67
N LEU A 307 -22.24 -16.14 -5.72
CA LEU A 307 -22.77 -16.49 -7.04
C LEU A 307 -22.00 -17.66 -7.67
N LEU A 308 -20.69 -17.73 -7.42
CA LEU A 308 -19.82 -18.82 -7.88
C LEU A 308 -20.02 -20.10 -7.08
N ALA A 309 -20.25 -20.02 -5.77
CA ALA A 309 -20.60 -21.17 -4.93
C ALA A 309 -21.95 -21.77 -5.31
N GLU A 310 -22.93 -20.93 -5.66
CA GLU A 310 -24.22 -21.36 -6.23
C GLU A 310 -24.03 -22.03 -7.60
N ALA A 311 -23.24 -21.43 -8.50
CA ALA A 311 -22.93 -22.02 -9.80
C ALA A 311 -22.12 -23.33 -9.69
N ARG A 312 -21.27 -23.48 -8.67
CA ARG A 312 -20.49 -24.70 -8.39
C ARG A 312 -21.39 -25.81 -7.82
N LYS A 313 -22.36 -25.48 -6.96
CA LYS A 313 -23.41 -26.42 -6.50
C LYS A 313 -24.25 -26.95 -7.65
N ASP A 314 -24.67 -26.09 -8.57
CA ASP A 314 -25.44 -26.49 -9.75
C ASP A 314 -24.65 -27.41 -10.67
N ARG A 315 -23.35 -27.15 -10.84
CA ARG A 315 -22.45 -28.01 -11.64
C ARG A 315 -22.25 -29.39 -10.99
N VAL A 316 -22.12 -29.46 -9.66
CA VAL A 316 -22.02 -30.73 -8.92
C VAL A 316 -23.34 -31.52 -9.00
N HIS A 317 -24.50 -30.86 -8.97
CA HIS A 317 -25.79 -31.51 -9.16
C HIS A 317 -26.01 -32.03 -10.59
N GLN A 318 -25.50 -31.34 -11.61
CA GLN A 318 -25.56 -31.80 -13.00
C GLN A 318 -24.71 -33.06 -13.25
N VAL A 319 -23.50 -33.11 -12.69
CA VAL A 319 -22.61 -34.29 -12.81
C VAL A 319 -23.18 -35.51 -12.08
N ARG A 320 -23.93 -35.31 -10.99
CA ARG A 320 -24.62 -36.39 -10.27
C ARG A 320 -25.87 -36.92 -10.96
N ARG A 321 -26.45 -36.19 -11.93
CA ARG A 321 -27.59 -36.64 -12.76
C ARG A 321 -27.17 -37.41 -14.01
N LEU A 322 -25.88 -37.41 -14.34
CA LEU A 322 -25.30 -38.09 -15.50
C LEU A 322 -24.53 -39.37 -15.11
N ARG A 323 -24.59 -39.78 -13.84
CA ARG A 323 -24.19 -41.09 -13.34
C ARG A 323 -25.42 -41.83 -12.84
#